data_AF-A0A0D1ZRV6-F1
#
_entry.id   AF-A0A0D1ZRV6-F1
#
_cell.length_a   1.000
_cell.length_b   1.000
_cell.length_c   1.000
_cell.angle_alpha   90.00
_cell.angle_beta   90.00
_cell.angle_gamma   90.00
#
_symmetry.space_group_name_H-M   'P 1'
#
loop_
_entity.id
_entity.type
_entity.pdbx_description
1 polymer ?
#
loop_
_entity_poly.entity_id
_entity_poly.type
_entity_poly.pdbx_seq_one_letter_code
_entity_poly.pdbx_strand_id
1 'polypeptide(L)'
;MMKIWSMKQQQQKDEQSQGPTQKKKKVTAAQLRVQKDLSELSLGSTMKTTFPNPDDILNFTLTIEPDEGMYKGGSFVFSFVINQNFPHDPPKVKCTQKIYHPNIDLEGNVCLNILREDWKPVLNLNAVIVGMQVSQPVAQIVIVS
;
A
#
# COMPACT_ATOMS: atom_id res chain seq x y z
N MET A 1 -2.00 -33.51 28.69
CA MET A 1 -0.87 -32.82 28.03
C MET A 1 -0.05 -33.69 27.07
N MET A 2 -0.18 -35.03 27.04
CA MET A 2 0.59 -35.93 26.13
C MET A 2 0.15 -35.93 24.64
N LYS A 3 -1.11 -35.60 24.31
CA LYS A 3 -1.61 -35.68 22.92
C LYS A 3 -1.04 -34.63 21.97
N ILE A 4 -0.68 -33.46 22.48
CA ILE A 4 -0.23 -32.30 21.68
C ILE A 4 1.17 -32.52 21.12
N TRP A 5 2.05 -33.21 21.87
CA TRP A 5 3.43 -33.44 21.44
C TRP A 5 3.53 -34.56 20.40
N SER A 6 2.75 -35.63 20.55
CA SER A 6 2.69 -36.72 19.56
C SER A 6 2.12 -36.26 18.22
N MET A 7 1.11 -35.36 18.21
CA MET A 7 0.58 -34.78 16.97
C MET A 7 1.61 -33.91 16.24
N LYS A 8 2.45 -33.17 16.99
CA LYS A 8 3.52 -32.35 16.42
C LYS A 8 4.65 -33.21 15.83
N GLN A 9 4.97 -34.35 16.45
CA GLN A 9 5.93 -35.31 15.92
C GLN A 9 5.40 -36.05 14.68
N GLN A 10 4.09 -36.29 14.59
CA GLN A 10 3.46 -36.86 13.40
C GLN A 10 3.49 -35.85 12.23
N GLN A 11 3.13 -34.59 12.48
CA GLN A 11 3.19 -33.52 11.46
C GLN A 11 4.60 -33.27 10.93
N GLN A 12 5.62 -33.34 11.79
CA GLN A 12 7.02 -33.18 11.37
C GLN A 12 7.53 -34.35 10.51
N LYS A 13 7.01 -35.57 10.71
CA LYS A 13 7.34 -36.73 9.88
C LYS A 13 6.60 -36.70 8.53
N ASP A 14 5.38 -36.18 8.50
CA ASP A 14 4.61 -36.02 7.27
C ASP A 14 5.18 -34.88 6.39
N GLU A 15 5.76 -33.84 6.99
CA GLU A 15 6.46 -32.76 6.27
C GLU A 15 7.82 -33.17 5.68
N GLN A 16 8.45 -34.25 6.16
CA GLN A 16 9.71 -34.77 5.61
C GLN A 16 9.52 -35.77 4.45
N SER A 17 8.29 -36.18 4.17
CA SER A 17 7.97 -37.21 3.17
C SER A 17 7.49 -36.65 1.82
N GLN A 18 7.44 -35.32 1.65
CA GLN A 18 7.04 -34.68 0.40
C GLN A 18 8.24 -33.98 -0.25
N GLY A 19 8.55 -34.38 -1.49
CA GLY A 19 9.56 -33.73 -2.35
C GLY A 19 9.23 -32.26 -2.65
N PRO A 20 9.99 -31.57 -3.53
CA PRO A 20 9.91 -30.12 -3.71
C PRO A 20 8.68 -29.72 -4.54
N THR A 21 7.49 -29.94 -4.00
CA THR A 21 6.26 -29.28 -4.46
C THR A 21 6.22 -27.91 -3.82
N GLN A 22 6.10 -26.87 -4.66
CA GLN A 22 5.99 -25.46 -4.26
C GLN A 22 4.97 -25.33 -3.11
N LYS A 23 5.48 -25.10 -1.89
CA LYS A 23 4.63 -24.89 -0.71
C LYS A 23 3.75 -23.67 -1.00
N LYS A 24 2.43 -23.86 -1.12
CA LYS A 24 1.46 -22.75 -1.17
C LYS A 24 1.76 -21.85 0.02
N LYS A 25 2.19 -20.61 -0.25
CA LYS A 25 2.50 -19.63 0.81
C LYS A 25 1.24 -19.47 1.66
N LYS A 26 1.37 -19.63 2.98
CA LYS A 26 0.28 -19.36 3.91
C LYS A 26 -0.08 -17.88 3.79
N VAL A 27 -1.34 -17.58 3.51
CA VAL A 27 -1.85 -16.20 3.43
C VAL A 27 -1.73 -15.56 4.82
N THR A 28 -1.14 -14.37 4.89
CA THR A 28 -0.96 -13.65 6.17
C THR A 28 -2.18 -12.78 6.49
N ALA A 29 -2.33 -12.37 7.76
CA ALA A 29 -3.40 -11.47 8.16
C ALA A 29 -3.34 -10.13 7.40
N ALA A 30 -2.14 -9.59 7.20
CA ALA A 30 -1.89 -8.41 6.36
C ALA A 30 -2.38 -8.64 4.93
N GLN A 31 -2.05 -9.79 4.33
CA GLN A 31 -2.49 -10.12 2.96
C GLN A 31 -4.03 -10.24 2.87
N LEU A 32 -4.69 -10.87 3.84
CA LEU A 32 -6.16 -10.93 3.88
C LEU A 32 -6.77 -9.53 3.98
N ARG A 33 -6.18 -8.66 4.81
CA ARG A 33 -6.64 -7.29 4.99
C ARG A 33 -6.44 -6.46 3.73
N VAL A 34 -5.27 -6.53 3.08
CA VAL A 34 -5.01 -5.83 1.81
C VAL A 34 -5.92 -6.32 0.71
N GLN A 35 -6.15 -7.64 0.61
CA GLN A 35 -7.07 -8.19 -0.39
C GLN A 35 -8.48 -7.61 -0.22
N LYS A 36 -8.96 -7.46 1.02
CA LYS A 36 -10.24 -6.80 1.30
C LYS A 36 -10.20 -5.33 0.88
N ASP A 37 -9.20 -4.57 1.33
CA ASP A 37 -9.07 -3.14 1.01
C ASP A 37 -9.00 -2.88 -0.50
N LEU A 38 -8.33 -3.76 -1.27
CA LEU A 38 -8.25 -3.67 -2.73
C LEU A 38 -9.58 -4.03 -3.42
N SER A 39 -10.37 -4.96 -2.86
CA SER A 39 -11.70 -5.30 -3.41
C SER A 39 -12.73 -4.18 -3.22
N GLU A 40 -12.53 -3.34 -2.22
CA GLU A 40 -13.38 -2.18 -1.90
C GLU A 40 -12.82 -0.87 -2.49
N LEU A 41 -11.70 -0.94 -3.24
CA LEU A 41 -11.02 0.23 -3.76
C LEU A 41 -11.83 0.91 -4.86
N SER A 42 -12.11 2.19 -4.67
CA SER A 42 -12.82 3.02 -5.65
C SER A 42 -11.88 4.11 -6.14
N LEU A 43 -11.30 3.91 -7.33
CA LEU A 43 -10.38 4.86 -7.94
C LEU A 43 -11.14 5.86 -8.82
N GLY A 44 -10.74 7.13 -8.75
CA GLY A 44 -11.16 8.15 -9.72
C GLY A 44 -10.58 7.87 -11.11
N SER A 45 -11.11 8.54 -12.14
CA SER A 45 -10.64 8.42 -13.53
C SER A 45 -9.18 8.81 -13.74
N THR A 46 -8.62 9.62 -12.84
CA THR A 46 -7.24 10.12 -12.87
C THR A 46 -6.27 9.18 -12.15
N MET A 47 -6.71 8.02 -11.68
CA MET A 47 -5.91 7.13 -10.83
C MET A 47 -5.86 5.71 -11.36
N LYS A 48 -4.69 5.09 -11.28
CA LYS A 48 -4.49 3.70 -11.71
C LYS A 48 -3.52 2.96 -10.80
N THR A 49 -3.92 1.79 -10.31
CA THR A 49 -3.01 0.88 -9.61
C THR A 49 -2.35 -0.08 -10.60
N THR A 50 -1.09 -0.42 -10.36
CA THR A 50 -0.31 -1.41 -11.14
C THR A 50 0.40 -2.35 -10.18
N PHE A 51 0.26 -3.65 -10.41
CA PHE A 51 0.88 -4.72 -9.64
C PHE A 51 1.95 -5.39 -10.50
N PRO A 52 3.25 -5.09 -10.31
CA PRO A 52 4.32 -5.67 -11.13
C PRO A 52 4.39 -7.20 -11.02
N ASN A 53 4.01 -7.74 -9.86
CA ASN A 53 3.87 -9.16 -9.62
C ASN A 53 2.43 -9.48 -9.19
N PRO A 54 1.66 -10.26 -9.97
CA PRO A 54 0.28 -10.64 -9.62
C PRO A 54 0.16 -11.41 -8.30
N ASP A 55 1.22 -12.12 -7.88
CA ASP A 55 1.25 -12.88 -6.63
C ASP A 55 1.66 -12.02 -5.41
N ASP A 56 2.02 -10.75 -5.62
CA ASP A 56 2.43 -9.82 -4.57
C ASP A 56 1.55 -8.57 -4.56
N ILE A 57 0.45 -8.67 -3.82
CA ILE A 57 -0.47 -7.55 -3.61
C ILE A 57 0.02 -6.54 -2.57
N LEU A 58 1.11 -6.82 -1.85
CA LEU A 58 1.65 -5.95 -0.80
C LEU A 58 2.58 -4.88 -1.36
N ASN A 59 3.04 -5.05 -2.62
CA ASN A 59 3.90 -4.13 -3.32
C ASN A 59 3.27 -3.75 -4.66
N PHE A 60 2.82 -2.51 -4.76
CA PHE A 60 2.19 -2.00 -5.98
C PHE A 60 2.50 -0.53 -6.18
N THR A 61 2.17 -0.01 -7.36
CA THR A 61 2.28 1.42 -7.65
C THR A 61 0.92 2.03 -7.92
N LEU A 62 0.75 3.28 -7.51
CA LEU A 62 -0.38 4.13 -7.84
C LEU A 62 0.12 5.24 -8.78
N THR A 63 -0.45 5.32 -9.96
CA THR A 63 -0.28 6.46 -10.87
C THR A 63 -1.44 7.43 -10.65
N ILE A 64 -1.12 8.71 -10.51
CA ILE A 64 -2.08 9.82 -10.44
C ILE A 64 -1.78 10.77 -11.60
N GLU A 65 -2.78 11.06 -12.41
CA GLU A 65 -2.72 11.94 -13.58
C GLU A 65 -3.72 13.09 -13.40
N PRO A 66 -3.34 14.19 -12.72
CA PRO A 66 -4.26 15.28 -12.44
C PRO A 66 -4.83 15.89 -13.72
N ASP A 67 -6.14 16.10 -13.74
CA ASP A 67 -6.89 16.74 -14.83
C ASP A 67 -7.25 18.21 -14.54
N GLU A 68 -6.91 18.69 -13.34
CA GLU A 68 -7.05 20.06 -12.86
C GLU A 68 -5.87 20.51 -11.97
N GLY A 69 -5.86 21.79 -11.58
CA GLY A 69 -4.84 22.36 -10.70
C GLY A 69 -3.46 22.55 -11.34
N MET A 70 -2.47 22.88 -10.50
CA MET A 70 -1.10 23.22 -10.93
C MET A 70 -0.34 22.07 -11.59
N TYR A 71 -0.71 20.83 -11.26
CA TYR A 71 -0.07 19.62 -11.77
C TYR A 71 -0.84 18.97 -12.93
N LYS A 72 -1.83 19.67 -13.49
CA LYS A 72 -2.64 19.19 -14.61
C LYS A 72 -1.77 18.73 -15.77
N GLY A 73 -2.06 17.55 -16.32
CA GLY A 73 -1.32 16.95 -17.43
C GLY A 73 0.01 16.29 -17.02
N GLY A 74 0.36 16.33 -15.74
CA GLY A 74 1.44 15.52 -15.18
C GLY A 74 1.03 14.07 -14.95
N SER A 75 2.01 13.20 -14.72
CA SER A 75 1.79 11.79 -14.35
C SER A 75 2.76 11.41 -13.24
N PHE A 76 2.22 11.11 -12.06
CA PHE A 76 2.97 10.91 -10.83
C PHE A 76 2.77 9.50 -10.30
N VAL A 77 3.87 8.79 -10.09
CA VAL A 77 3.89 7.39 -9.68
C VAL A 77 4.38 7.27 -8.26
N PHE A 78 3.55 6.63 -7.43
CA PHE A 78 3.81 6.39 -6.03
C PHE A 78 3.94 4.89 -5.75
N SER A 79 5.02 4.48 -5.10
CA SER A 79 5.19 3.10 -4.62
C SER A 79 4.49 2.91 -3.28
N PHE A 80 3.69 1.86 -3.18
CA PHE A 80 3.10 1.35 -1.95
C PHE A 80 3.82 0.09 -1.53
N VAL A 81 4.33 0.07 -0.30
CA VAL A 81 4.97 -1.09 0.33
C VAL A 81 4.27 -1.36 1.65
N ILE A 82 3.58 -2.50 1.73
CA ILE A 82 2.80 -2.89 2.90
C ILE A 82 3.55 -3.99 3.67
N ASN A 83 3.83 -3.74 4.95
CA ASN A 83 4.52 -4.70 5.79
C ASN A 83 3.57 -5.75 6.39
N GLN A 84 4.12 -6.76 7.06
CA GLN A 84 3.33 -7.85 7.66
C GLN A 84 2.53 -7.43 8.90
N ASN A 85 2.77 -6.24 9.45
CA ASN A 85 2.06 -5.72 10.61
C ASN A 85 0.79 -4.92 10.21
N PHE A 86 0.53 -4.73 8.92
CA PHE A 86 -0.70 -4.09 8.45
C PHE A 86 -1.94 -4.83 8.95
N PRO A 87 -2.95 -4.13 9.50
CA PRO A 87 -3.17 -2.67 9.48
C PRO A 87 -2.68 -1.92 10.72
N HIS A 88 -1.89 -2.51 11.61
CA HIS A 88 -1.36 -1.80 12.78
C HIS A 88 -0.36 -0.72 12.37
N ASP A 89 0.51 -1.04 11.40
CA ASP A 89 1.36 -0.05 10.75
C ASP A 89 0.72 0.46 9.44
N PRO A 90 0.92 1.74 9.08
CA PRO A 90 0.47 2.28 7.80
C PRO A 90 1.26 1.68 6.62
N PRO A 91 0.73 1.75 5.38
CA PRO A 91 1.51 1.47 4.20
C PRO A 91 2.65 2.50 4.05
N LYS A 92 3.83 2.07 3.60
CA LYS A 92 4.90 2.99 3.23
C LYS A 92 4.66 3.48 1.81
N VAL A 93 4.43 4.79 1.66
CA VAL A 93 4.20 5.44 0.37
C VAL A 93 5.37 6.35 0.02
N LYS A 94 5.88 6.26 -1.21
CA LYS A 94 6.92 7.16 -1.75
C LYS A 94 6.59 7.58 -3.17
N CYS A 95 6.83 8.84 -3.50
CA CYS A 95 6.89 9.28 -4.90
C CYS A 95 8.18 8.75 -5.54
N THR A 96 8.07 8.18 -6.73
CA THR A 96 9.21 7.60 -7.46
C THR A 96 9.96 8.62 -8.31
N GLN A 97 9.35 9.78 -8.55
CA GLN A 97 9.90 10.85 -9.37
C GLN A 97 10.27 12.06 -8.50
N LYS A 98 11.20 12.89 -8.98
CA LYS A 98 11.48 14.19 -8.37
C LYS A 98 10.41 15.17 -8.80
N ILE A 99 9.70 15.74 -7.84
CA ILE A 99 8.65 16.73 -8.08
C ILE A 99 8.76 17.87 -7.08
N TYR A 100 8.42 19.07 -7.52
CA TYR A 100 8.29 20.20 -6.62
C TYR A 100 6.87 20.18 -6.04
N HIS A 101 6.71 19.72 -4.81
CA HIS A 101 5.42 19.64 -4.12
C HIS A 101 5.59 19.90 -2.62
N PRO A 102 4.76 20.74 -1.97
CA PRO A 102 4.95 21.12 -0.56
C PRO A 102 5.02 19.94 0.40
N ASN A 103 4.28 18.86 0.11
CA ASN A 103 4.20 17.66 0.94
C ASN A 103 5.11 16.51 0.46
N ILE A 104 6.01 16.72 -0.51
CA ILE A 104 6.90 15.67 -1.03
C ILE A 104 8.32 16.21 -1.11
N ASP A 105 9.25 15.56 -0.41
CA ASP A 105 10.65 15.95 -0.42
C ASP A 105 11.40 15.40 -1.65
N LEU A 106 12.69 15.77 -1.77
CA LEU A 106 13.55 15.36 -2.89
C LEU A 106 13.87 13.85 -2.91
N GLU A 107 13.61 13.15 -1.81
CA GLU A 107 13.75 11.68 -1.70
C GLU A 107 12.41 10.96 -1.95
N GLY A 108 11.37 11.71 -2.29
CA GLY A 108 10.02 11.20 -2.56
C GLY A 108 9.23 10.83 -1.31
N ASN A 109 9.67 11.22 -0.11
CA ASN A 109 8.90 10.95 1.11
C ASN A 109 7.64 11.83 1.13
N VAL A 110 6.48 11.21 1.36
CA VAL A 110 5.18 11.89 1.39
C VAL A 110 4.86 12.31 2.83
N CYS A 111 4.43 13.57 3.00
CA CYS A 111 3.98 14.13 4.27
C CYS A 111 2.44 14.17 4.31
N LEU A 112 1.84 13.02 4.61
CA LEU A 112 0.42 12.85 4.84
C LEU A 112 0.21 12.33 6.27
N ASN A 113 -0.57 13.03 7.08
CA ASN A 113 -0.78 12.74 8.51
C ASN A 113 -1.24 11.29 8.77
N ILE A 114 -2.15 10.77 7.93
CA ILE A 114 -2.64 9.39 8.05
C ILE A 114 -1.61 8.33 7.67
N LEU A 115 -0.43 8.70 7.15
CA LEU A 115 0.71 7.79 6.98
C LEU A 115 1.67 7.82 8.18
N ARG A 116 1.34 8.60 9.22
CA ARG A 116 2.19 8.87 10.40
C ARG A 116 1.35 8.87 11.68
N GLU A 117 1.20 10.02 12.33
CA GLU A 117 0.58 10.17 13.64
C GLU A 117 -0.92 9.88 13.68
N ASP A 118 -1.63 10.11 12.57
CA ASP A 118 -3.09 9.93 12.50
C ASP A 118 -3.50 8.57 11.93
N TRP A 119 -2.54 7.67 11.67
CA TRP A 119 -2.85 6.31 11.23
C TRP A 119 -3.61 5.56 12.33
N LYS A 120 -4.70 4.92 11.93
CA LYS A 120 -5.47 4.02 12.79
C LYS A 120 -5.79 2.75 12.01
N PRO A 121 -5.78 1.55 12.63
CA PRO A 121 -6.08 0.30 11.93
C PRO A 121 -7.48 0.23 11.28
N VAL A 122 -8.37 1.16 11.63
CA VAL A 122 -9.70 1.33 11.02
C VAL A 122 -9.63 1.98 9.63
N LEU A 123 -8.56 2.73 9.33
CA LEU A 123 -8.32 3.30 8.01
C LEU A 123 -7.90 2.21 7.03
N ASN A 124 -8.22 2.40 5.75
CA ASN A 124 -7.97 1.45 4.67
C ASN A 124 -7.15 2.09 3.54
N LEU A 125 -6.75 1.30 2.55
CA LEU A 125 -6.01 1.80 1.38
C LEU A 125 -6.78 2.88 0.62
N ASN A 126 -8.12 2.81 0.58
CA ASN A 126 -8.93 3.84 -0.06
C ASN A 126 -8.77 5.22 0.62
N ALA A 127 -8.75 5.28 1.95
CA ALA A 127 -8.50 6.52 2.70
C ALA A 127 -7.13 7.13 2.37
N VAL A 128 -6.10 6.29 2.23
CA VAL A 128 -4.75 6.74 1.84
C VAL A 128 -4.75 7.30 0.42
N ILE A 129 -5.34 6.57 -0.52
CA ILE A 129 -5.37 6.94 -1.94
C ILE A 129 -6.18 8.24 -2.16
N VAL A 130 -7.33 8.39 -1.50
CA VAL A 130 -8.11 9.64 -1.52
C VAL A 130 -7.32 10.78 -0.87
N GLY A 131 -6.64 10.53 0.25
CA GLY A 131 -5.78 11.52 0.90
C GLY A 131 -4.67 12.04 -0.01
N MET A 132 -4.09 11.18 -0.86
CA MET A 132 -3.09 11.56 -1.85
C MET A 132 -3.66 12.40 -3.00
N GLN A 133 -4.92 12.16 -3.39
CA GLN A 133 -5.61 12.97 -4.40
C GLN A 133 -5.94 14.37 -3.86
N VAL A 134 -6.48 14.48 -2.64
CA VAL A 134 -6.84 15.77 -2.01
C VAL A 134 -5.61 16.58 -1.60
N SER A 135 -4.48 15.92 -1.38
CA SER A 135 -3.20 16.60 -1.11
C SER A 135 -2.63 17.31 -2.34
N GLN A 136 -3.24 17.20 -3.53
CA GLN A 136 -2.93 18.09 -4.65
C GLN A 136 -3.43 19.49 -4.27
N PRO A 137 -2.54 20.47 -4.04
CA PRO A 137 -3.01 21.80 -3.71
C PRO A 137 -3.87 22.32 -4.85
N VAL A 138 -5.15 22.59 -4.56
CA VAL A 138 -5.85 23.74 -5.14
C VAL A 138 -5.07 24.97 -4.70
N ALA A 139 -3.93 25.22 -5.33
CA ALA A 139 -3.18 26.45 -5.10
C ALA A 139 -3.95 27.58 -5.80
N GLN A 140 -5.01 28.06 -5.15
CA GLN A 140 -5.24 29.50 -5.14
C GLN A 140 -4.07 30.12 -4.36
N ILE A 141 -2.98 30.42 -5.05
CA ILE A 141 -2.05 31.46 -4.63
C ILE A 141 -2.25 32.60 -5.62
N VAL A 142 -3.32 33.36 -5.38
CA VAL A 142 -3.29 34.80 -5.64
C VAL A 142 -2.62 35.40 -4.41
N ILE A 143 -1.82 36.45 -4.63
CA ILE A 143 -1.00 37.21 -3.66
C ILE A 143 0.41 36.63 -3.48
N VAL A 144 1.33 37.05 -4.35
CA VAL A 144 2.22 38.17 -4.03
C VAL A 144 2.56 38.91 -5.33
N SER A 145 1.89 40.05 -5.54
CA SER A 145 2.36 41.14 -6.40
C SER A 145 2.82 42.28 -5.50
#